data_AF-A0A9N8EAD2-F1
#
_entry.id   AF-A0A9N8EAD2-F1
#
_cell.length_a   1.000
_cell.length_b   1.000
_cell.length_c   1.000
_cell.angle_alpha   90.00
_cell.angle_beta   90.00
_cell.angle_gamma   90.00
#
_symmetry.space_group_name_H-M   'P 1'
#
loop_
_entity.id
_entity.type
_entity.pdbx_description
1 polymer ?
#
loop_
_entity_poly.entity_id
_entity_poly.type
_entity_poly.pdbx_seq_one_letter_code
_entity_poly.pdbx_strand_id
1 'polypeptide(L)'
;MVPVANGFVPSIPADRSNHNRNMCVLLSMSLKPAAIPMMDSGKALARSGELLVDLTSAMDLYGGALSAVGAQIRNSGDCVAQAAASCRFKTGVELVCDELREGATCLTEATGKLRQAVEEAQVDQDQNLVRELTAAIVHLDGCATNLEAAGAAILQRKPLAEVGANLVKTGEGMKALSVNLEAFSPAKKEAIESGQRMAFAADRMITAGTELQGTTEKPKKGKSWLKG
;
A
#
# COMPACT_ATOMS: atom_id res chain seq x y z
N MET A 1 76.77 -38.98 -0.10
CA MET A 1 77.15 -37.84 0.78
C MET A 1 76.55 -36.57 0.19
N VAL A 2 75.62 -35.91 0.91
CA VAL A 2 75.18 -34.46 0.87
C VAL A 2 74.84 -33.78 -0.49
N PRO A 3 74.03 -32.69 -0.59
CA PRO A 3 72.88 -32.14 0.20
C PRO A 3 71.53 -32.19 -0.60
N VAL A 4 70.29 -32.07 -0.08
CA VAL A 4 69.55 -30.92 0.56
C VAL A 4 69.35 -29.74 -0.43
N ALA A 5 68.17 -29.14 -0.71
CA ALA A 5 66.82 -29.09 -0.09
C ALA A 5 65.64 -28.76 -1.08
N ASN A 6 64.44 -28.45 -0.55
CA ASN A 6 63.20 -27.85 -1.13
C ASN A 6 62.18 -28.82 -1.79
N GLY A 7 60.87 -28.75 -1.52
CA GLY A 7 60.13 -27.90 -0.57
C GLY A 7 58.79 -27.41 -1.13
N PHE A 8 57.71 -28.18 -0.92
CA PHE A 8 56.34 -27.67 -1.13
C PHE A 8 55.32 -28.44 -0.28
N VAL A 9 54.73 -27.76 0.70
CA VAL A 9 53.55 -28.24 1.44
C VAL A 9 52.38 -27.36 0.99
N PRO A 10 51.35 -27.92 0.32
CA PRO A 10 50.14 -27.15 0.03
C PRO A 10 49.40 -26.90 1.34
N SER A 11 49.48 -25.67 1.85
CA SER A 11 48.63 -25.21 2.94
C SER A 11 47.17 -25.22 2.48
N ILE A 12 46.36 -26.11 3.04
CA ILE A 12 44.91 -26.12 2.82
C ILE A 12 44.34 -24.84 3.46
N PRO A 13 43.70 -23.92 2.69
CA PRO A 13 43.02 -22.79 3.29
C PRO A 13 41.75 -23.30 3.98
N ALA A 14 41.78 -23.31 5.32
CA ALA A 14 40.65 -23.62 6.16
C ALA A 14 39.65 -22.45 6.21
N ASP A 15 38.97 -22.18 5.09
CA ASP A 15 37.75 -21.36 5.09
C ASP A 15 36.63 -21.98 4.24
N ARG A 16 35.88 -22.87 4.89
CA ARG A 16 34.57 -23.37 4.41
C ARG A 16 33.49 -23.19 5.47
N SER A 17 33.55 -22.10 6.24
CA SER A 17 32.59 -21.84 7.33
C SER A 17 31.63 -20.66 7.06
N ASN A 18 31.97 -19.74 6.15
CA ASN A 18 31.17 -18.53 5.93
C ASN A 18 30.12 -18.60 4.81
N HIS A 19 30.22 -19.52 3.84
CA HIS A 19 29.26 -19.59 2.72
C HIS A 19 27.85 -20.10 3.12
N ASN A 20 27.74 -20.93 4.17
CA ASN A 20 26.44 -21.50 4.58
C ASN A 20 25.56 -20.56 5.42
N ARG A 21 26.06 -19.40 5.88
CA ARG A 21 25.23 -18.42 6.61
C ARG A 21 24.33 -17.59 5.69
N ASN A 22 24.75 -17.34 4.45
CA ASN A 22 23.98 -16.50 3.52
C ASN A 22 22.78 -17.23 2.88
N MET A 23 22.85 -18.55 2.69
CA MET A 23 21.71 -19.36 2.23
C MET A 23 20.55 -19.42 3.25
N CYS A 24 20.82 -19.22 4.54
CA CYS A 24 19.80 -19.30 5.59
C CYS A 24 18.97 -18.00 5.72
N VAL A 25 19.45 -16.86 5.19
CA VAL A 25 18.73 -15.57 5.25
C VAL A 25 17.67 -15.42 4.15
N LEU A 26 17.76 -16.23 3.08
CA LEU A 26 16.71 -16.34 2.05
C LEU A 26 15.43 -17.03 2.55
N LEU A 27 15.45 -17.62 3.75
CA LEU A 27 14.29 -18.26 4.36
C LEU A 27 13.46 -17.25 5.17
N SER A 28 12.29 -16.91 4.61
CA SER A 28 11.20 -16.08 5.13
C SER A 28 11.27 -14.57 4.83
N MET A 29 10.91 -14.21 3.59
CA MET A 29 10.20 -12.95 3.32
C MET A 29 8.87 -12.96 4.10
N SER A 30 8.89 -12.46 5.33
CA SER A 30 7.70 -12.43 6.18
C SER A 30 6.98 -11.08 6.04
N LEU A 31 5.88 -11.08 5.30
CA LEU A 31 4.95 -9.94 5.19
C LEU A 31 4.15 -9.69 6.50
N LYS A 32 4.40 -10.49 7.54
CA LYS A 32 3.72 -10.44 8.84
C LYS A 32 3.69 -9.09 9.54
N PRO A 33 4.75 -8.25 9.51
CA PRO A 33 4.70 -6.93 10.15
C PRO A 33 3.52 -6.12 9.60
N ALA A 34 3.49 -5.94 8.28
CA ALA A 34 2.48 -5.18 7.55
C ALA A 34 1.03 -5.70 7.72
N ALA A 35 0.82 -6.93 8.19
CA ALA A 35 -0.48 -7.59 8.22
C ALA A 35 -1.54 -6.91 9.12
N ILE A 36 -1.14 -6.11 10.11
CA ILE A 36 -2.06 -5.29 10.92
C ILE A 36 -2.29 -3.92 10.25
N PRO A 37 -1.26 -3.10 10.00
CA PRO A 37 -1.47 -1.79 9.37
C PRO A 37 -2.10 -1.88 7.96
N MET A 38 -1.80 -2.88 7.13
CA MET A 38 -2.51 -3.06 5.85
C MET A 38 -4.00 -3.39 6.05
N MET A 39 -4.36 -4.16 7.08
CA MET A 39 -5.75 -4.53 7.38
C MET A 39 -6.56 -3.30 7.81
N ASP A 40 -5.96 -2.47 8.67
CA ASP A 40 -6.57 -1.21 9.10
C ASP A 40 -6.66 -0.21 7.93
N SER A 41 -5.65 -0.19 7.05
CA SER A 41 -5.65 0.61 5.81
C SER A 41 -6.77 0.19 4.87
N GLY A 42 -6.87 -1.10 4.54
CA GLY A 42 -7.86 -1.62 3.59
C GLY A 42 -9.30 -1.31 4.03
N LYS A 43 -9.62 -1.58 5.31
CA LYS A 43 -10.94 -1.26 5.88
C LYS A 43 -11.28 0.23 5.87
N ALA A 44 -10.29 1.10 6.13
CA ALA A 44 -10.51 2.54 6.12
C ALA A 44 -10.63 3.09 4.68
N LEU A 45 -9.87 2.54 3.74
CA LEU A 45 -10.01 2.80 2.31
C LEU A 45 -11.39 2.36 1.80
N ALA A 46 -11.83 1.16 2.20
CA ALA A 46 -13.16 0.64 1.90
C ALA A 46 -14.25 1.62 2.35
N ARG A 47 -14.21 2.03 3.63
CA ARG A 47 -15.17 3.00 4.19
C ARG A 47 -15.08 4.39 3.58
N SER A 48 -13.90 4.83 3.13
CA SER A 48 -13.72 6.08 2.40
C SER A 48 -14.45 6.05 1.05
N GLY A 49 -14.33 4.94 0.32
CA GLY A 49 -15.06 4.70 -0.93
C GLY A 49 -16.58 4.66 -0.74
N GLU A 50 -17.07 4.00 0.32
CA GLU A 50 -18.50 4.04 0.69
C GLU A 50 -19.00 5.46 0.94
N LEU A 51 -18.25 6.25 1.74
CA LEU A 51 -18.61 7.65 2.03
C LEU A 51 -18.55 8.54 0.78
N LEU A 52 -17.73 8.22 -0.21
CA LEU A 52 -17.73 8.91 -1.50
C LEU A 52 -18.99 8.57 -2.33
N VAL A 53 -19.51 7.34 -2.24
CA VAL A 53 -20.82 6.99 -2.82
C VAL A 53 -21.95 7.73 -2.10
N ASP A 54 -21.94 7.74 -0.76
CA ASP A 54 -22.90 8.48 0.07
C ASP A 54 -22.89 9.98 -0.30
N LEU A 55 -21.70 10.58 -0.49
CA LEU A 55 -21.53 11.96 -0.95
C LEU A 55 -22.21 12.22 -2.30
N THR A 56 -22.12 11.31 -3.28
CA THR A 56 -22.79 11.51 -4.57
C THR A 56 -24.30 11.59 -4.44
N SER A 57 -24.91 10.86 -3.49
CA SER A 57 -26.32 11.03 -3.16
C SER A 57 -26.61 12.39 -2.52
N ALA A 58 -25.71 12.87 -1.65
CA ALA A 58 -25.83 14.18 -1.03
C ALA A 58 -25.55 15.36 -1.99
N MET A 59 -25.01 15.11 -3.18
CA MET A 59 -24.76 16.09 -4.26
C MET A 59 -25.75 15.97 -5.43
N ASP A 60 -26.75 15.07 -5.35
CA ASP A 60 -27.66 14.73 -6.46
C ASP A 60 -26.96 14.16 -7.72
N LEU A 61 -25.75 13.60 -7.55
CA LEU A 61 -24.89 12.97 -8.58
C LEU A 61 -24.92 11.42 -8.53
N TYR A 62 -25.85 10.82 -7.78
CA TYR A 62 -25.86 9.37 -7.57
C TYR A 62 -26.06 8.58 -8.87
N GLY A 63 -25.27 7.52 -9.04
CA GLY A 63 -25.23 6.72 -10.28
C GLY A 63 -24.38 7.32 -11.40
N GLY A 64 -23.90 8.56 -11.27
CA GLY A 64 -22.91 9.17 -12.17
C GLY A 64 -21.50 8.59 -11.98
N ALA A 65 -20.55 9.04 -12.78
CA ALA A 65 -19.20 8.49 -12.79
C ALA A 65 -18.47 8.62 -11.45
N LEU A 66 -18.71 9.70 -10.68
CA LEU A 66 -18.13 9.87 -9.34
C LEU A 66 -18.62 8.79 -8.34
N SER A 67 -19.85 8.30 -8.48
CA SER A 67 -20.36 7.19 -7.69
C SER A 67 -19.64 5.88 -8.03
N ALA A 68 -19.25 5.69 -9.29
CA ALA A 68 -18.46 4.54 -9.72
C ALA A 68 -17.00 4.61 -9.20
N VAL A 69 -16.42 5.81 -9.07
CA VAL A 69 -15.12 6.01 -8.37
C VAL A 69 -15.22 5.49 -6.92
N GLY A 70 -16.23 5.93 -6.17
CA GLY A 70 -16.41 5.50 -4.76
C GLY A 70 -16.53 3.99 -4.62
N ALA A 71 -17.30 3.34 -5.50
CA ALA A 71 -17.44 1.88 -5.53
C ALA A 71 -16.10 1.16 -5.80
N GLN A 72 -15.28 1.68 -6.72
CA GLN A 72 -13.98 1.07 -7.06
C GLN A 72 -12.90 1.32 -5.99
N ILE A 73 -12.90 2.51 -5.36
CA ILE A 73 -12.09 2.78 -4.16
C ILE A 73 -12.47 1.81 -3.04
N ARG A 74 -13.78 1.52 -2.87
CA ARG A 74 -14.23 0.54 -1.88
C ARG A 74 -13.67 -0.85 -2.17
N ASN A 75 -13.85 -1.35 -3.39
CA ASN A 75 -13.39 -2.67 -3.82
C ASN A 75 -11.86 -2.81 -3.64
N SER A 76 -11.08 -1.76 -3.94
CA SER A 76 -9.63 -1.73 -3.69
C SER A 76 -9.30 -1.87 -2.20
N GLY A 77 -10.06 -1.20 -1.32
CA GLY A 77 -9.92 -1.34 0.13
C GLY A 77 -10.18 -2.76 0.64
N ASP A 78 -11.20 -3.43 0.09
CA ASP A 78 -11.50 -4.84 0.41
C ASP A 78 -10.37 -5.78 -0.04
N CYS A 79 -9.83 -5.60 -1.25
CA CYS A 79 -8.68 -6.36 -1.73
C CYS A 79 -7.44 -6.14 -0.84
N VAL A 80 -7.13 -4.89 -0.45
CA VAL A 80 -6.03 -4.58 0.48
C VAL A 80 -6.23 -5.25 1.85
N ALA A 81 -7.47 -5.33 2.35
CA ALA A 81 -7.78 -6.04 3.58
C ALA A 81 -7.62 -7.57 3.43
N GLN A 82 -7.99 -8.14 2.28
CA GLN A 82 -7.83 -9.57 1.96
C GLN A 82 -6.35 -9.96 1.80
N ALA A 83 -5.55 -9.12 1.14
CA ALA A 83 -4.09 -9.20 1.13
C ALA A 83 -3.52 -9.20 2.56
N ALA A 84 -3.95 -8.25 3.40
CA ALA A 84 -3.48 -8.13 4.78
C ALA A 84 -3.81 -9.33 5.67
N ALA A 85 -4.96 -9.98 5.46
CA ALA A 85 -5.29 -11.25 6.12
C ALA A 85 -4.28 -12.35 5.74
N SER A 86 -3.92 -12.41 4.45
CA SER A 86 -3.01 -13.39 3.88
C SER A 86 -1.55 -13.21 4.33
N CYS A 87 -1.10 -11.97 4.57
CA CYS A 87 0.24 -11.65 5.10
C CYS A 87 0.63 -12.40 6.40
N ARG A 88 -0.34 -12.92 7.15
CA ARG A 88 -0.13 -13.69 8.39
C ARG A 88 0.37 -15.11 8.14
N PHE A 89 0.14 -15.67 6.96
CA PHE A 89 0.44 -17.06 6.62
C PHE A 89 1.69 -17.15 5.74
N LYS A 90 2.58 -18.12 6.03
CA LYS A 90 3.82 -18.32 5.23
C LYS A 90 3.52 -18.72 3.77
N THR A 91 2.37 -19.33 3.53
CA THR A 91 1.87 -19.77 2.23
C THR A 91 0.95 -18.75 1.56
N GLY A 92 0.59 -17.65 2.24
CA GLY A 92 -0.36 -16.66 1.71
C GLY A 92 0.24 -15.68 0.69
N VAL A 93 1.51 -15.83 0.32
CA VAL A 93 2.25 -14.85 -0.50
C VAL A 93 1.63 -14.65 -1.90
N GLU A 94 1.11 -15.73 -2.49
CA GLU A 94 0.38 -15.69 -3.78
C GLU A 94 -0.90 -14.85 -3.64
N LEU A 95 -1.72 -15.13 -2.63
CA LEU A 95 -2.89 -14.32 -2.30
C LEU A 95 -2.54 -12.84 -2.02
N VAL A 96 -1.45 -12.54 -1.32
CA VAL A 96 -1.04 -11.13 -1.13
C VAL A 96 -0.71 -10.46 -2.46
N CYS A 97 -0.02 -11.15 -3.37
CA CYS A 97 0.28 -10.63 -4.69
C CYS A 97 -1.01 -10.36 -5.49
N ASP A 98 -1.88 -11.35 -5.61
CA ASP A 98 -3.06 -11.29 -6.48
C ASP A 98 -4.03 -10.20 -5.99
N GLU A 99 -4.29 -10.13 -4.69
CA GLU A 99 -5.17 -9.12 -4.09
C GLU A 99 -4.60 -7.69 -4.18
N LEU A 100 -3.28 -7.50 -4.06
CA LEU A 100 -2.67 -6.19 -4.29
C LEU A 100 -2.76 -5.75 -5.75
N ARG A 101 -2.63 -6.69 -6.70
CA ARG A 101 -2.78 -6.41 -8.13
C ARG A 101 -4.23 -6.12 -8.48
N GLU A 102 -5.18 -6.86 -7.94
CA GLU A 102 -6.61 -6.62 -8.14
C GLU A 102 -7.05 -5.29 -7.54
N GLY A 103 -6.59 -4.97 -6.32
CA GLY A 103 -6.79 -3.66 -5.71
C GLY A 103 -6.22 -2.52 -6.55
N ALA A 104 -5.13 -2.75 -7.30
CA ALA A 104 -4.57 -1.79 -8.25
C ALA A 104 -5.41 -1.67 -9.54
N THR A 105 -5.97 -2.77 -10.04
CA THR A 105 -6.95 -2.78 -11.14
C THR A 105 -8.15 -1.90 -10.78
N CYS A 106 -8.73 -2.08 -9.59
CA CYS A 106 -9.84 -1.25 -9.11
C CYS A 106 -9.50 0.25 -9.09
N LEU A 107 -8.31 0.64 -8.61
CA LEU A 107 -7.88 2.05 -8.63
C LEU A 107 -7.61 2.58 -10.06
N THR A 108 -7.18 1.70 -10.98
CA THR A 108 -7.02 2.03 -12.41
C THR A 108 -8.39 2.29 -13.05
N GLU A 109 -9.37 1.43 -12.81
CA GLU A 109 -10.76 1.64 -13.24
C GLU A 109 -11.37 2.89 -12.61
N ALA A 110 -11.14 3.12 -11.32
CA ALA A 110 -11.54 4.34 -10.61
C ALA A 110 -10.95 5.59 -11.28
N THR A 111 -9.68 5.56 -11.70
CA THR A 111 -9.03 6.66 -12.43
C THR A 111 -9.71 6.92 -13.79
N GLY A 112 -10.10 5.86 -14.50
CA GLY A 112 -10.92 5.97 -15.72
C GLY A 112 -12.29 6.60 -15.47
N LYS A 113 -12.95 6.23 -14.35
CA LYS A 113 -14.22 6.83 -13.92
C LYS A 113 -14.07 8.27 -13.45
N LEU A 114 -12.96 8.64 -12.85
CA LEU A 114 -12.71 10.00 -12.39
C LEU A 114 -12.52 10.97 -13.56
N ARG A 115 -11.98 10.50 -14.71
CA ARG A 115 -11.99 11.24 -15.97
C ARG A 115 -13.41 11.49 -16.51
N GLN A 116 -14.28 10.48 -16.46
CA GLN A 116 -15.70 10.63 -16.83
C GLN A 116 -16.42 11.62 -15.89
N ALA A 117 -16.11 11.61 -14.59
CA ALA A 117 -16.65 12.58 -13.64
C ALA A 117 -16.20 14.02 -13.91
N VAL A 118 -14.97 14.23 -14.44
CA VAL A 118 -14.52 15.55 -14.93
C VAL A 118 -15.36 16.01 -16.13
N GLU A 119 -15.66 15.13 -17.07
CA GLU A 119 -16.50 15.43 -18.23
C GLU A 119 -17.95 15.77 -17.81
N GLU A 120 -18.54 15.01 -16.88
CA GLU A 120 -19.85 15.31 -16.26
C GLU A 120 -19.84 16.70 -15.60
N ALA A 121 -18.88 16.98 -14.72
CA ALA A 121 -18.77 18.27 -14.02
C ALA A 121 -18.49 19.46 -14.98
N GLN A 122 -17.87 19.23 -16.13
CA GLN A 122 -17.71 20.26 -17.18
C GLN A 122 -19.05 20.61 -17.86
N VAL A 123 -19.90 19.62 -18.12
CA VAL A 123 -21.25 19.84 -18.68
C VAL A 123 -22.12 20.63 -17.70
N ASP A 124 -22.04 20.29 -16.41
CA ASP A 124 -22.75 20.98 -15.32
C ASP A 124 -22.11 22.32 -14.92
N GLN A 125 -21.00 22.70 -15.56
CA GLN A 125 -20.25 23.94 -15.38
C GLN A 125 -19.62 24.15 -13.98
N ASP A 126 -19.52 23.11 -13.14
CA ASP A 126 -18.86 23.19 -11.83
C ASP A 126 -17.32 23.19 -11.97
N GLN A 127 -16.77 24.37 -12.22
CA GLN A 127 -15.32 24.57 -12.38
C GLN A 127 -14.51 24.26 -11.10
N ASN A 128 -15.13 24.27 -9.91
CA ASN A 128 -14.43 23.87 -8.69
C ASN A 128 -14.29 22.36 -8.64
N LEU A 129 -15.39 21.63 -8.86
CA LEU A 129 -15.38 20.17 -8.89
C LEU A 129 -14.48 19.65 -10.02
N VAL A 130 -14.52 20.25 -11.21
CA VAL A 130 -13.59 19.95 -12.33
C VAL A 130 -12.12 20.06 -11.90
N ARG A 131 -11.74 21.13 -11.18
CA ARG A 131 -10.37 21.32 -10.70
C ARG A 131 -9.95 20.23 -9.72
N GLU A 132 -10.78 19.96 -8.70
CA GLU A 132 -10.45 19.00 -7.65
C GLU A 132 -10.43 17.56 -8.17
N LEU A 133 -11.37 17.19 -9.06
CA LEU A 133 -11.36 15.91 -9.74
C LEU A 133 -10.09 15.77 -10.61
N THR A 134 -9.74 16.79 -11.39
CA THR A 134 -8.52 16.75 -12.23
C THR A 134 -7.25 16.55 -11.40
N ALA A 135 -7.15 17.16 -10.22
CA ALA A 135 -6.05 16.91 -9.29
C ALA A 135 -6.09 15.46 -8.72
N ALA A 136 -7.26 14.98 -8.31
CA ALA A 136 -7.46 13.64 -7.77
C ALA A 136 -7.03 12.52 -8.74
N ILE A 137 -7.18 12.70 -10.07
CA ILE A 137 -6.70 11.75 -11.10
C ILE A 137 -5.23 11.37 -10.87
N VAL A 138 -4.35 12.36 -10.68
CA VAL A 138 -2.89 12.15 -10.58
C VAL A 138 -2.55 11.33 -9.34
N HIS A 139 -3.26 11.59 -8.23
CA HIS A 139 -3.04 10.87 -6.98
C HIS A 139 -3.57 9.44 -7.04
N LEU A 140 -4.74 9.21 -7.64
CA LEU A 140 -5.36 7.90 -7.77
C LEU A 140 -4.60 6.97 -8.73
N ASP A 141 -4.13 7.49 -9.87
CA ASP A 141 -3.27 6.81 -10.84
C ASP A 141 -1.91 6.42 -10.24
N GLY A 142 -1.34 7.34 -9.44
CA GLY A 142 -0.14 7.08 -8.65
C GLY A 142 -0.36 5.98 -7.59
N CYS A 143 -1.51 5.95 -6.92
CA CYS A 143 -1.85 4.87 -5.99
C CYS A 143 -1.94 3.51 -6.69
N ALA A 144 -2.66 3.45 -7.82
CA ALA A 144 -2.80 2.24 -8.63
C ALA A 144 -1.43 1.70 -9.08
N THR A 145 -0.60 2.56 -9.67
CA THR A 145 0.74 2.21 -10.16
C THR A 145 1.64 1.64 -9.06
N ASN A 146 1.67 2.28 -7.89
CA ASN A 146 2.49 1.81 -6.77
C ASN A 146 1.93 0.52 -6.13
N LEU A 147 0.61 0.34 -6.10
CA LEU A 147 -0.01 -0.87 -5.54
C LEU A 147 0.21 -2.09 -6.46
N GLU A 148 0.13 -1.92 -7.78
CA GLU A 148 0.54 -2.95 -8.76
C GLU A 148 2.01 -3.30 -8.55
N ALA A 149 2.88 -2.29 -8.47
CA ALA A 149 4.31 -2.49 -8.32
C ALA A 149 4.66 -3.20 -6.99
N ALA A 150 3.86 -3.01 -5.92
CA ALA A 150 4.02 -3.76 -4.68
C ALA A 150 3.68 -5.26 -4.88
N GLY A 151 2.55 -5.58 -5.53
CA GLY A 151 2.19 -6.95 -5.87
C GLY A 151 3.17 -7.62 -6.84
N ALA A 152 3.59 -6.90 -7.89
CA ALA A 152 4.61 -7.34 -8.85
C ALA A 152 5.97 -7.61 -8.18
N ALA A 153 6.39 -6.76 -7.23
CA ALA A 153 7.61 -6.97 -6.46
C ALA A 153 7.55 -8.25 -5.60
N ILE A 154 6.40 -8.57 -5.02
CA ILE A 154 6.18 -9.85 -4.30
C ILE A 154 6.30 -11.03 -5.27
N LEU A 155 5.61 -10.99 -6.41
CA LEU A 155 5.65 -12.05 -7.44
C LEU A 155 7.07 -12.31 -7.96
N GLN A 156 7.82 -11.23 -8.21
CA GLN A 156 9.20 -11.25 -8.66
C GLN A 156 10.22 -11.58 -7.55
N ARG A 157 9.75 -11.81 -6.31
CA ARG A 157 10.59 -12.12 -5.12
C ARG A 157 11.65 -11.05 -4.84
N LYS A 158 11.30 -9.78 -5.08
CA LYS A 158 12.12 -8.60 -4.77
C LYS A 158 12.33 -8.45 -3.26
N PRO A 159 13.34 -7.68 -2.80
CA PRO A 159 13.51 -7.37 -1.38
C PRO A 159 12.24 -6.78 -0.76
N LEU A 160 11.91 -7.14 0.49
CA LEU A 160 10.73 -6.59 1.19
C LEU A 160 10.76 -5.06 1.31
N ALA A 161 11.94 -4.45 1.34
CA ALA A 161 12.08 -2.99 1.31
C ALA A 161 11.57 -2.36 0.00
N GLU A 162 11.63 -3.06 -1.14
CA GLU A 162 11.09 -2.59 -2.43
C GLU A 162 9.55 -2.63 -2.40
N VAL A 163 8.97 -3.73 -1.90
CA VAL A 163 7.52 -3.85 -1.63
C VAL A 163 7.06 -2.73 -0.69
N GLY A 164 7.80 -2.54 0.41
CA GLY A 164 7.49 -1.54 1.42
C GLY A 164 7.61 -0.09 0.93
N ALA A 165 8.58 0.20 0.05
CA ALA A 165 8.70 1.52 -0.57
C ALA A 165 7.51 1.84 -1.48
N ASN A 166 7.01 0.86 -2.21
CA ASN A 166 5.82 1.02 -3.05
C ASN A 166 4.55 1.22 -2.19
N LEU A 167 4.38 0.49 -1.08
CA LEU A 167 3.27 0.75 -0.15
C LEU A 167 3.34 2.16 0.48
N VAL A 168 4.54 2.66 0.84
CA VAL A 168 4.70 4.05 1.32
C VAL A 168 4.21 5.05 0.28
N LYS A 169 4.65 4.92 -0.99
CA LYS A 169 4.22 5.81 -2.08
C LYS A 169 2.72 5.73 -2.35
N THR A 170 2.12 4.55 -2.26
CA THR A 170 0.65 4.40 -2.33
C THR A 170 -0.02 5.21 -1.21
N GLY A 171 0.47 5.10 0.02
CA GLY A 171 -0.05 5.88 1.14
C GLY A 171 0.17 7.40 0.99
N GLU A 172 1.31 7.84 0.46
CA GLU A 172 1.55 9.26 0.13
C GLU A 172 0.54 9.79 -0.91
N GLY A 173 0.26 9.01 -1.95
CA GLY A 173 -0.78 9.31 -2.94
C GLY A 173 -2.18 9.37 -2.32
N MET A 174 -2.54 8.40 -1.47
CA MET A 174 -3.81 8.38 -0.72
C MET A 174 -3.93 9.62 0.18
N LYS A 175 -2.83 10.06 0.80
CA LYS A 175 -2.81 11.26 1.65
C LYS A 175 -3.08 12.53 0.86
N ALA A 176 -2.51 12.67 -0.34
CA ALA A 176 -2.82 13.78 -1.23
C ALA A 176 -4.29 13.72 -1.71
N LEU A 177 -4.75 12.54 -2.15
CA LEU A 177 -6.14 12.29 -2.56
C LEU A 177 -7.15 12.66 -1.46
N SER A 178 -6.83 12.38 -0.18
CA SER A 178 -7.72 12.71 0.94
C SER A 178 -8.10 14.19 1.00
N VAL A 179 -7.18 15.09 0.64
CA VAL A 179 -7.43 16.54 0.61
C VAL A 179 -8.41 16.91 -0.50
N ASN A 180 -8.30 16.28 -1.68
CA ASN A 180 -9.25 16.51 -2.77
C ASN A 180 -10.65 15.95 -2.43
N LEU A 181 -10.76 14.81 -1.73
CA LEU A 181 -12.06 14.26 -1.32
C LEU A 181 -12.83 15.23 -0.41
N GLU A 182 -12.15 15.90 0.54
CA GLU A 182 -12.78 16.96 1.35
C GLU A 182 -13.13 18.18 0.48
N ALA A 183 -12.29 18.50 -0.52
CA ALA A 183 -12.49 19.62 -1.43
C ALA A 183 -13.63 19.42 -2.47
N PHE A 184 -14.06 18.19 -2.76
CA PHE A 184 -15.19 17.93 -3.66
C PHE A 184 -16.50 18.57 -3.18
N SER A 185 -16.72 18.62 -1.86
CA SER A 185 -17.85 19.36 -1.30
C SER A 185 -17.60 19.73 0.17
N PRO A 186 -16.86 20.83 0.47
CA PRO A 186 -16.38 21.15 1.81
C PRO A 186 -17.46 21.38 2.88
N ALA A 187 -18.71 21.58 2.46
CA ALA A 187 -19.86 21.76 3.35
C ALA A 187 -20.62 20.45 3.63
N LYS A 188 -20.30 19.35 2.92
CA LYS A 188 -20.96 18.05 3.09
C LYS A 188 -20.16 17.19 4.06
N LYS A 189 -20.86 16.57 5.00
CA LYS A 189 -20.25 15.72 6.04
C LYS A 189 -19.54 14.52 5.41
N GLU A 190 -20.12 13.97 4.36
CA GLU A 190 -19.70 12.77 3.66
C GLU A 190 -18.32 12.97 2.99
N ALA A 191 -18.07 14.16 2.43
CA ALA A 191 -16.78 14.57 1.88
C ALA A 191 -15.69 14.61 2.97
N ILE A 192 -15.99 15.28 4.09
CA ILE A 192 -15.09 15.41 5.24
C ILE A 192 -14.78 14.03 5.85
N GLU A 193 -15.78 13.20 6.09
CA GLU A 193 -15.56 11.86 6.64
C GLU A 193 -14.83 10.94 5.64
N SER A 194 -15.12 11.04 4.33
CA SER A 194 -14.42 10.27 3.29
C SER A 194 -12.93 10.63 3.25
N GLY A 195 -12.60 11.93 3.27
CA GLY A 195 -11.22 12.44 3.37
C GLY A 195 -10.50 11.95 4.62
N GLN A 196 -11.10 12.13 5.81
CA GLN A 196 -10.54 11.63 7.07
C GLN A 196 -10.27 10.12 7.07
N ARG A 197 -11.16 9.31 6.46
CA ARG A 197 -10.97 7.87 6.31
C ARG A 197 -9.84 7.53 5.33
N MET A 198 -9.73 8.26 4.23
CA MET A 198 -8.61 8.13 3.28
C MET A 198 -7.27 8.51 3.93
N ALA A 199 -7.24 9.59 4.72
CA ALA A 199 -6.04 10.05 5.44
C ALA A 199 -5.59 9.04 6.51
N PHE A 200 -6.53 8.45 7.26
CA PHE A 200 -6.21 7.36 8.19
C PHE A 200 -5.69 6.12 7.43
N ALA A 201 -6.33 5.75 6.32
CA ALA A 201 -5.89 4.64 5.49
C ALA A 201 -4.45 4.87 4.97
N ALA A 202 -4.16 6.08 4.48
CA ALA A 202 -2.83 6.49 4.05
C ALA A 202 -1.77 6.31 5.15
N ASP A 203 -2.01 6.82 6.37
CA ASP A 203 -1.08 6.69 7.49
C ASP A 203 -0.86 5.23 7.91
N ARG A 204 -1.89 4.38 7.79
CA ARG A 204 -1.77 2.93 8.00
C ARG A 204 -0.97 2.26 6.87
N MET A 205 -1.20 2.60 5.61
CA MET A 205 -0.42 2.08 4.47
C MET A 205 1.07 2.46 4.56
N ILE A 206 1.38 3.71 4.93
CA ILE A 206 2.74 4.18 5.17
C ILE A 206 3.38 3.39 6.32
N THR A 207 2.64 3.13 7.41
CA THR A 207 3.12 2.30 8.53
C THR A 207 3.49 0.88 8.06
N ALA A 208 2.61 0.24 7.28
CA ALA A 208 2.87 -1.08 6.69
C ALA A 208 4.14 -1.10 5.82
N GLY A 209 4.28 -0.12 4.93
CA GLY A 209 5.45 -0.02 4.05
C GLY A 209 6.75 0.25 4.80
N THR A 210 6.70 1.06 5.87
CA THR A 210 7.81 1.34 6.80
C THR A 210 8.26 0.07 7.53
N GLU A 211 7.31 -0.74 8.00
CA GLU A 211 7.59 -2.01 8.67
C GLU A 211 8.26 -3.05 7.74
N LEU A 212 7.86 -3.12 6.46
CA LEU A 212 8.52 -4.00 5.47
C LEU A 212 9.93 -3.52 5.07
N GLN A 213 10.19 -2.22 5.13
CA GLN A 213 11.53 -1.64 4.97
C GLN A 213 12.43 -1.89 6.18
N GLY A 214 11.87 -2.32 7.32
CA GLY A 214 12.62 -2.53 8.56
C GLY A 214 13.08 -1.22 9.24
N THR A 215 12.51 -0.08 8.85
CA THR A 215 12.89 1.25 9.34
C THR A 215 12.18 1.68 10.63
N THR A 216 11.30 0.84 11.18
CA THR A 216 10.69 1.09 12.50
C THR A 216 11.74 1.07 13.61
N GLU A 217 11.88 2.19 14.32
CA GLU A 217 12.44 2.18 15.68
C GLU A 217 11.69 1.12 16.49
N LYS A 218 12.42 0.20 17.14
CA LYS A 218 11.80 -0.76 18.05
C LYS A 218 11.01 0.03 19.10
N PRO A 219 9.71 -0.24 19.32
CA PRO A 219 8.95 0.47 20.33
C PRO A 219 9.68 0.32 21.66
N LYS A 220 10.01 1.46 22.29
CA LYS A 220 10.74 1.50 23.57
C LYS A 220 9.99 0.60 24.53
N LYS A 221 10.59 -0.55 24.90
CA LYS A 221 9.98 -1.51 25.84
C LYS A 221 9.71 -0.80 27.16
N GLY A 222 8.48 -0.33 27.35
CA GLY A 222 8.01 0.21 28.61
C GLY A 222 8.26 -0.84 29.69
N LYS A 223 8.92 -0.45 30.77
CA LYS A 223 9.20 -1.34 31.90
C LYS A 223 7.90 -1.66 32.63
N SER A 224 7.19 -2.69 32.16
CA SER A 224 5.99 -3.23 32.79
C SER A 224 6.34 -4.06 34.04
N TRP A 225 6.88 -3.41 35.08
CA TRP A 225 7.03 -3.99 36.42
C TRP A 225 6.92 -2.91 37.49
N LEU A 226 5.72 -2.77 38.05
CA LEU A 226 5.42 -2.44 39.46
C LEU A 226 3.91 -2.60 39.66
N LYS A 227 3.51 -3.81 40.10
CA LYS A 227 2.21 -4.11 40.70
C LYS A 227 2.50 -4.68 42.09
N GLY A 228 1.83 -4.16 43.12
CA GLY A 228 2.01 -4.57 44.51
C GLY A 228 3.07 -3.72 45.19
#